data_AF-A0AAV7SPQ1-F1
#
_entry.id   AF-A0AAV7SPQ1-F1
#
_cell.length_a   1.000
_cell.length_b   1.000
_cell.length_c   1.000
_cell.angle_alpha   90.00
_cell.angle_beta   90.00
_cell.angle_gamma   90.00
#
_symmetry.space_group_name_H-M   'P 1'
#
loop_
_entity.id
_entity.type
_entity.pdbx_description
1 polymer ?
#
loop_
_entity_poly.entity_id
_entity_poly.type
_entity_poly.pdbx_seq_one_letter_code
_entity_poly.pdbx_strand_id
1 'polypeptide(L)'
;MVIEGCVRAPKIKAESLENDFRTLEDDISPDEFVGVEGLGTTVIDMYPNIFRQKNRRELLMLFFSIFSYLIGLIMLTEGGVYVFQLLDYYAASGMCLLFIAMFESICIGWVYGADKFYHNIEHMIGYRPLPLIKYCWQFVTPALCLATFLFSVIKYTPLTYNKKYVYPSWADAVGWMLAISSIICIPLWIIYKLCSVKGSLTERLRQLTSPDVELPQWQPDPKIVFSDPSQRPSEAAHLTIAVQESRC
;
A
#
# COMPACT_ATOMS: atom_id res chain seq x y z
N MET A 1 54.45 0.32 21.28
CA MET A 1 53.68 1.03 20.24
C MET A 1 52.76 0.10 19.41
N VAL A 2 52.98 -1.23 19.36
CA VAL A 2 52.13 -2.15 18.56
C VAL A 2 50.91 -2.72 19.34
N ILE A 3 50.89 -2.66 20.68
CA ILE A 3 49.81 -3.25 21.49
C ILE A 3 48.57 -2.35 21.61
N GLU A 4 48.70 -1.02 21.50
CA GLU A 4 47.54 -0.11 21.53
C GLU A 4 46.70 -0.13 20.23
N GLY A 5 47.28 -0.56 19.10
CA GLY A 5 46.56 -0.65 17.82
C GLY A 5 45.53 -1.78 17.76
N CYS A 6 45.77 -2.89 18.46
CA CYS A 6 44.90 -4.07 18.41
C CYS A 6 43.69 -3.97 19.37
N VAL A 7 43.78 -3.18 20.45
CA VAL A 7 42.67 -2.96 21.40
C VAL A 7 41.70 -1.89 20.91
N ARG A 8 42.14 -0.98 20.03
CA ARG A 8 41.29 0.10 19.49
C ARG A 8 40.45 -0.35 18.29
N ALA A 9 40.90 -1.34 17.53
CA ALA A 9 40.14 -1.95 16.43
C ALA A 9 38.78 -2.59 16.84
N PRO A 10 38.67 -3.38 17.93
CA PRO A 10 37.38 -3.93 18.36
C PRO A 10 36.45 -2.87 18.95
N LYS A 11 36.97 -1.81 19.58
CA LYS A 11 36.15 -0.69 20.07
C LYS A 11 35.51 0.11 18.94
N ILE A 12 36.26 0.43 17.88
CA ILE A 12 35.71 1.13 16.71
C ILE A 12 34.67 0.27 15.99
N LYS A 13 34.88 -1.06 15.92
CA LYS A 13 33.91 -1.98 15.33
C LYS A 13 32.63 -2.09 16.17
N ALA A 14 32.74 -2.10 17.50
CA ALA A 14 31.60 -2.14 18.42
C ALA A 14 30.82 -0.83 18.42
N GLU A 15 31.50 0.31 18.40
CA GLU A 15 30.87 1.64 18.33
C GLU A 15 30.22 1.88 16.96
N SER A 16 30.83 1.36 15.89
CA SER A 16 30.21 1.35 14.54
C SER A 16 29.00 0.42 14.47
N LEU A 17 29.05 -0.75 15.10
CA LEU A 17 27.91 -1.67 15.19
C LEU A 17 26.79 -1.11 16.06
N GLU A 18 27.12 -0.41 17.15
CA GLU A 18 26.12 0.20 18.02
C GLU A 18 25.49 1.45 17.38
N ASN A 19 26.25 2.22 16.59
CA ASN A 19 25.69 3.29 15.77
C ASN A 19 24.85 2.74 14.61
N ASP A 20 25.29 1.67 13.93
CA ASP A 20 24.44 0.97 12.94
C ASP A 20 23.17 0.43 13.60
N PHE A 21 23.26 -0.16 14.78
CA PHE A 21 22.12 -0.70 15.51
C PHE A 21 21.15 0.40 15.95
N ARG A 22 21.66 1.54 16.47
CA ARG A 22 20.82 2.70 16.80
C ARG A 22 20.19 3.36 15.58
N THR A 23 20.94 3.49 14.49
CA THR A 23 20.40 4.07 13.25
C THR A 23 19.35 3.13 12.66
N LEU A 24 19.56 1.81 12.74
CA LEU A 24 18.55 0.81 12.39
C LEU A 24 17.34 0.89 13.32
N GLU A 25 17.50 1.02 14.64
CA GLU A 25 16.37 1.18 15.58
C GLU A 25 15.58 2.48 15.31
N ASP A 26 16.26 3.58 14.96
CA ASP A 26 15.64 4.86 14.62
C ASP A 26 14.92 4.81 13.26
N ASP A 27 15.43 4.05 12.28
CA ASP A 27 14.79 3.84 10.98
C ASP A 27 13.67 2.79 11.02
N ILE A 28 13.80 1.74 11.87
CA ILE A 28 12.84 0.64 12.07
C ILE A 28 11.56 1.12 12.79
N SER A 29 11.71 2.01 13.76
CA SER A 29 10.60 2.52 14.55
C SER A 29 9.49 3.20 13.70
N PRO A 30 9.81 4.07 12.72
CA PRO A 30 8.79 4.70 11.89
C PRO A 30 8.15 3.77 10.85
N ASP A 31 8.86 2.84 10.21
CA ASP A 31 8.22 1.96 9.22
C ASP A 31 7.33 0.90 9.86
N GLU A 32 7.72 0.36 11.02
CA GLU A 32 6.87 -0.55 11.79
C GLU A 32 5.58 0.14 12.24
N PHE A 33 5.69 1.39 12.71
CA PHE A 33 4.54 2.19 13.09
C PHE A 33 3.61 2.45 11.90
N VAL A 34 4.16 2.88 10.75
CA VAL A 34 3.39 3.13 9.53
C VAL A 34 2.71 1.86 9.02
N GLY A 35 3.38 0.71 9.09
CA GLY A 35 2.82 -0.57 8.67
C GLY A 35 1.62 -0.97 9.53
N VAL A 36 1.75 -0.92 10.86
CA VAL A 36 0.67 -1.28 11.79
C VAL A 36 -0.48 -0.26 11.72
N GLU A 37 -0.18 1.03 11.64
CA GLU A 37 -1.18 2.09 11.50
C GLU A 37 -1.95 1.96 10.19
N GLY A 38 -1.26 1.67 9.09
CA GLY A 38 -1.85 1.43 7.77
C GLY A 38 -2.81 0.22 7.79
N LEU A 39 -2.37 -0.90 8.34
CA LEU A 39 -3.22 -2.09 8.50
C LEU A 39 -4.44 -1.80 9.40
N GLY A 40 -4.24 -1.12 10.52
CA GLY A 40 -5.34 -0.72 11.41
C GLY A 40 -6.35 0.18 10.71
N THR A 41 -5.88 1.16 9.94
CA THR A 41 -6.72 2.11 9.21
C THR A 41 -7.55 1.41 8.13
N THR A 42 -6.94 0.54 7.32
CA THR A 42 -7.67 -0.20 6.27
C THR A 42 -8.81 -1.06 6.82
N VAL A 43 -8.62 -1.70 7.99
CA VAL A 43 -9.65 -2.52 8.64
C VAL A 43 -10.80 -1.66 9.18
N ILE A 44 -10.47 -0.51 9.76
CA ILE A 44 -11.46 0.45 10.26
C ILE A 44 -12.29 1.01 9.11
N ASP A 45 -11.65 1.34 7.98
CA ASP A 45 -12.29 1.87 6.78
C ASP A 45 -13.22 0.84 6.10
N MET A 46 -12.88 -0.46 6.18
CA MET A 46 -13.71 -1.52 5.61
C MET A 46 -15.00 -1.79 6.41
N TYR A 47 -15.00 -1.52 7.72
CA TYR A 47 -16.13 -1.80 8.61
C TYR A 47 -16.48 -0.60 9.53
N PRO A 48 -16.84 0.56 8.96
CA PRO A 48 -17.04 1.79 9.72
C PRO A 48 -18.20 1.66 10.73
N ASN A 49 -19.25 0.93 10.38
CA ASN A 49 -20.43 0.73 11.23
C ASN A 49 -20.16 -0.12 12.48
N ILE A 50 -19.13 -0.97 12.46
CA ILE A 50 -18.79 -1.88 13.57
C ILE A 50 -17.67 -1.28 14.42
N PHE A 51 -16.71 -0.58 13.83
CA PHE A 51 -15.48 -0.14 14.51
C PHE A 51 -15.41 1.36 14.85
N ARG A 52 -16.41 2.18 14.48
CA ARG A 52 -16.47 3.60 14.90
C ARG A 52 -16.82 3.79 16.39
N GLN A 53 -17.08 2.71 17.13
CA GLN A 53 -17.17 2.77 18.60
C GLN A 53 -15.76 2.84 19.22
N LYS A 54 -15.50 3.88 20.01
CA LYS A 54 -14.19 4.26 20.58
C LYS A 54 -13.42 3.08 21.19
N ASN A 55 -14.10 2.18 21.90
CA ASN A 55 -13.46 1.07 22.62
C ASN A 55 -13.08 -0.13 21.73
N ARG A 56 -13.64 -0.25 20.51
CA ARG A 56 -13.35 -1.39 19.61
C ARG A 56 -12.12 -1.19 18.74
N ARG A 57 -11.79 0.07 18.42
CA ARG A 57 -10.56 0.42 17.70
C ARG A 57 -9.32 0.02 18.50
N GLU A 58 -9.32 0.31 19.80
CA GLU A 58 -8.24 -0.07 20.71
C GLU A 58 -8.10 -1.60 20.82
N LEU A 59 -9.23 -2.33 20.88
CA LEU A 59 -9.22 -3.80 20.92
C LEU A 59 -8.66 -4.42 19.63
N LEU A 60 -8.95 -3.85 18.46
CA LEU A 60 -8.37 -4.32 17.19
C LEU A 60 -6.85 -4.14 17.17
N MET A 61 -6.34 -2.98 17.58
CA MET A 61 -4.90 -2.74 17.63
C MET A 61 -4.21 -3.69 18.63
N LEU A 62 -4.84 -3.92 19.79
CA LEU A 62 -4.35 -4.89 20.77
C LEU A 62 -4.32 -6.31 20.17
N PHE A 63 -5.35 -6.71 19.44
CA PHE A 63 -5.39 -8.00 18.76
C PHE A 63 -4.27 -8.15 17.73
N PHE A 64 -4.06 -7.14 16.87
CA PHE A 64 -2.97 -7.14 15.91
C PHE A 64 -1.60 -7.22 16.58
N SER A 65 -1.42 -6.49 17.69
CA SER A 65 -0.19 -6.51 18.48
C SER A 65 0.08 -7.87 19.14
N ILE A 66 -0.94 -8.53 19.69
CA ILE A 66 -0.80 -9.89 20.25
C ILE A 66 -0.49 -10.88 19.13
N PHE A 67 -1.15 -10.78 17.98
CA PHE A 67 -0.92 -11.66 16.84
C PHE A 67 0.50 -11.52 16.27
N SER A 68 0.99 -10.29 16.08
CA SER A 68 2.35 -10.05 15.62
C SER A 68 3.40 -10.54 16.63
N TYR A 69 3.14 -10.36 17.93
CA TYR A 69 4.00 -10.91 18.99
C TYR A 69 4.10 -12.44 18.94
N LEU A 70 2.97 -13.14 18.73
CA LEU A 70 2.98 -14.61 18.61
C LEU A 70 3.76 -15.09 17.38
N ILE A 71 3.65 -14.41 16.24
CA ILE A 71 4.44 -14.73 15.05
C ILE A 71 5.92 -14.46 15.31
N GLY A 72 6.25 -13.31 15.92
CA GLY A 72 7.62 -12.95 16.30
C GLY A 72 8.26 -13.98 17.23
N LEU A 73 7.52 -14.51 18.20
CA LEU A 73 8.00 -15.58 19.08
C LEU A 73 8.44 -16.84 18.32
N ILE A 74 7.75 -17.21 17.24
CA ILE A 74 8.14 -18.37 16.40
C ILE A 74 9.49 -18.10 15.74
N MET A 75 9.72 -16.86 15.29
CA MET A 75 10.96 -16.43 14.63
C MET A 75 12.15 -16.29 15.59
N LEU A 76 11.91 -16.16 16.89
CA LEU A 76 12.94 -16.07 17.93
C LEU A 76 13.45 -17.44 18.43
N THR A 77 12.87 -18.55 17.97
CA THR A 77 13.32 -19.89 18.34
C THR A 77 14.69 -20.23 17.71
N GLU A 78 15.40 -21.24 18.21
CA GLU A 78 16.69 -21.72 17.65
C GLU A 78 16.61 -22.10 16.16
N GLY A 79 15.42 -22.50 15.68
CA GLY A 79 15.14 -22.77 14.26
C GLY A 79 14.51 -21.60 13.51
N GLY A 80 14.35 -20.44 14.16
CA GLY A 80 13.62 -19.29 13.67
C GLY A 80 14.21 -18.66 12.41
N VAL A 81 15.53 -18.73 12.21
CA VAL A 81 16.19 -18.25 10.99
C VAL A 81 15.67 -18.93 9.72
N TYR A 82 15.32 -20.22 9.80
CA TYR A 82 14.76 -20.97 8.66
C TYR A 82 13.33 -20.56 8.35
N VAL A 83 12.53 -20.30 9.38
CA VAL A 83 11.15 -19.82 9.26
C VAL A 83 11.15 -18.38 8.75
N PHE A 84 12.04 -17.54 9.29
CA PHE A 84 12.26 -16.17 8.85
C PHE A 84 12.59 -16.11 7.37
N GLN A 85 13.57 -16.89 6.91
CA GLN A 85 13.95 -16.87 5.50
C GLN A 85 12.85 -17.42 4.58
N LEU A 86 12.10 -18.43 5.02
CA LEU A 86 10.96 -18.94 4.25
C LEU A 86 9.87 -17.87 4.12
N LEU A 87 9.51 -17.21 5.22
CA LEU A 87 8.53 -16.13 5.23
C LEU A 87 9.00 -14.93 4.42
N ASP A 88 10.25 -14.50 4.60
CA ASP A 88 10.84 -13.41 3.84
C ASP A 88 10.83 -13.71 2.33
N TYR A 89 11.22 -14.91 1.93
CA TYR A 89 11.22 -15.29 0.51
C TYR A 89 9.81 -15.39 -0.10
N TYR A 90 8.85 -16.02 0.59
CA TYR A 90 7.51 -16.24 0.03
C TYR A 90 6.53 -15.08 0.25
N ALA A 91 6.66 -14.31 1.34
CA ALA A 91 5.77 -13.21 1.70
C ALA A 91 6.31 -11.83 1.31
N ALA A 92 7.58 -11.52 1.60
CA ALA A 92 8.15 -10.18 1.44
C ALA A 92 8.95 -9.96 0.14
N SER A 93 9.67 -10.98 -0.35
CA SER A 93 10.56 -10.89 -1.51
C SER A 93 10.04 -11.60 -2.77
N GLY A 94 8.96 -12.37 -2.66
CA GLY A 94 8.65 -13.45 -3.61
C GLY A 94 7.78 -13.06 -4.79
N MET A 95 6.65 -13.74 -4.92
CA MET A 95 5.81 -13.70 -6.13
C MET A 95 4.47 -13.01 -5.90
N CYS A 96 4.01 -12.98 -4.65
CA CYS A 96 2.71 -12.45 -4.29
C CYS A 96 2.64 -10.93 -4.40
N LEU A 97 3.64 -10.20 -3.91
CA LEU A 97 3.67 -8.74 -4.04
C LEU A 97 3.67 -8.30 -5.50
N LEU A 98 4.50 -8.93 -6.34
CA LEU A 98 4.54 -8.65 -7.78
C LEU A 98 3.20 -8.94 -8.46
N PHE A 99 2.55 -10.04 -8.08
CA PHE A 99 1.24 -10.40 -8.60
C PHE A 99 0.17 -9.39 -8.19
N ILE A 100 0.12 -8.99 -6.91
CA ILE A 100 -0.81 -7.97 -6.40
C ILE A 100 -0.58 -6.64 -7.11
N ALA A 101 0.67 -6.17 -7.21
CA ALA A 101 1.02 -4.92 -7.87
C ALA A 101 0.65 -4.92 -9.37
N MET A 102 0.83 -6.05 -10.06
CA MET A 102 0.39 -6.23 -11.44
C MET A 102 -1.13 -6.10 -11.56
N PHE A 103 -1.89 -6.78 -10.70
CA PHE A 103 -3.35 -6.68 -10.71
C PHE A 103 -3.85 -5.28 -10.37
N GLU A 104 -3.27 -4.64 -9.36
CA GLU A 104 -3.59 -3.26 -8.97
C GLU A 104 -3.37 -2.29 -10.15
N SER A 105 -2.22 -2.40 -10.82
CA SER A 105 -1.90 -1.56 -11.97
C SER A 105 -2.85 -1.78 -13.15
N ILE A 106 -3.23 -3.03 -13.44
CA ILE A 106 -4.20 -3.37 -14.49
C ILE A 106 -5.59 -2.84 -14.14
N CYS A 107 -6.02 -3.01 -12.87
CA CYS A 107 -7.29 -2.51 -12.37
C CYS A 107 -7.39 -0.99 -12.51
N ILE A 108 -6.36 -0.24 -12.12
CA ILE A 108 -6.35 1.22 -12.23
C ILE A 108 -6.29 1.65 -13.71
N GLY A 109 -5.41 1.04 -14.50
CA GLY A 109 -5.17 1.45 -15.88
C GLY A 109 -6.34 1.17 -16.83
N TRP A 110 -6.96 -0.01 -16.71
CA TRP A 110 -7.93 -0.52 -17.70
C TRP A 110 -9.35 -0.66 -17.16
N VAL A 111 -9.53 -1.09 -15.91
CA VAL A 111 -10.86 -1.32 -15.32
C VAL A 111 -11.48 0.00 -14.84
N TYR A 112 -10.73 0.78 -14.07
CA TYR A 112 -11.14 2.14 -13.65
C TYR A 112 -11.07 3.13 -14.81
N GLY A 113 -10.05 2.98 -15.65
CA GLY A 113 -9.79 3.81 -16.83
C GLY A 113 -8.81 4.94 -16.51
N ALA A 114 -7.66 4.93 -17.18
CA ALA A 114 -6.58 5.90 -16.95
C ALA A 114 -7.00 7.37 -17.15
N ASP A 115 -7.97 7.66 -18.02
CA ASP A 115 -8.51 9.01 -18.22
C ASP A 115 -9.25 9.54 -16.98
N LYS A 116 -10.05 8.69 -16.31
CA LYS A 116 -10.75 9.08 -15.08
C LYS A 116 -9.76 9.30 -13.94
N PHE A 117 -8.79 8.40 -13.81
CA PHE A 117 -7.74 8.53 -12.79
C PHE A 117 -6.92 9.81 -12.97
N TYR A 118 -6.54 10.11 -14.20
CA TYR A 118 -5.80 11.34 -14.53
C TYR A 118 -6.63 12.60 -14.27
N HIS A 119 -7.95 12.57 -14.52
CA HIS A 119 -8.84 13.68 -14.20
C HIS A 119 -9.02 13.88 -12.69
N ASN A 120 -9.11 12.80 -11.90
CA ASN A 120 -9.12 12.90 -10.44
C ASN A 120 -7.84 13.54 -9.91
N ILE A 121 -6.69 13.19 -10.51
CA ILE A 121 -5.42 13.80 -10.14
C ILE A 121 -5.39 15.27 -10.51
N GLU A 122 -5.75 15.65 -11.74
CA GLU A 122 -5.90 17.04 -12.16
C GLU A 122 -6.76 17.84 -11.16
N HIS A 123 -7.84 17.23 -10.68
CA HIS A 123 -8.72 17.81 -9.69
C HIS A 123 -8.07 17.95 -8.29
N MET A 124 -7.24 16.99 -7.86
CA MET A 124 -6.54 17.05 -6.56
C MET A 124 -5.35 18.03 -6.55
N ILE A 125 -4.59 18.11 -7.66
CA ILE A 125 -3.38 18.94 -7.75
C ILE A 125 -3.63 20.33 -8.37
N GLY A 126 -4.76 20.53 -9.05
CA GLY A 126 -5.15 21.82 -9.65
C GLY A 126 -4.44 22.18 -10.96
N TYR A 127 -3.58 21.31 -11.49
CA TYR A 127 -2.93 21.47 -12.80
C TYR A 127 -2.90 20.14 -13.57
N ARG A 128 -2.81 20.20 -14.91
CA ARG A 128 -2.68 19.00 -15.75
C ARG A 128 -1.22 18.50 -15.75
N PRO A 129 -0.92 17.30 -15.23
CA PRO A 129 0.42 16.72 -15.35
C PRO A 129 0.74 16.42 -16.82
N LEU A 130 2.00 16.22 -17.19
CA LEU A 130 2.31 15.87 -18.59
C LEU A 130 1.65 14.54 -19.00
N PRO A 131 1.07 14.44 -20.22
CA PRO A 131 0.44 13.21 -20.71
C PRO A 131 1.43 12.07 -20.94
N LEU A 132 2.74 12.28 -20.80
CA LEU A 132 3.75 11.22 -20.80
C LEU A 132 3.72 10.41 -19.50
N ILE A 133 3.49 11.08 -18.36
CA ILE A 133 3.32 10.41 -17.06
C ILE A 133 2.09 9.49 -17.14
N LYS A 134 1.01 10.02 -17.76
CA LYS A 134 0.01 9.36 -18.62
C LYS A 134 0.25 7.89 -19.05
N TYR A 135 1.27 7.71 -19.85
CA TYR A 135 1.54 6.41 -20.47
C TYR A 135 2.51 5.59 -19.63
N CYS A 136 3.37 6.27 -18.86
CA CYS A 136 4.31 5.65 -17.95
C CYS A 136 3.60 4.75 -16.92
N TRP A 137 2.69 5.31 -16.12
CA TRP A 137 1.96 4.54 -15.11
C TRP A 137 0.97 3.49 -15.66
N GLN A 138 0.43 3.66 -16.87
CA GLN A 138 -0.62 2.82 -17.44
C GLN A 138 -0.02 1.63 -18.19
N PHE A 139 1.14 1.81 -18.81
CA PHE A 139 1.78 0.78 -19.64
C PHE A 139 3.13 0.35 -19.08
N VAL A 140 3.98 1.27 -18.64
CA VAL A 140 5.34 0.94 -18.17
C VAL A 140 5.29 0.21 -16.84
N THR A 141 4.52 0.69 -15.86
CA THR A 141 4.38 0.02 -14.54
C THR A 141 3.91 -1.43 -14.66
N PRO A 142 2.75 -1.74 -15.29
CA PRO A 142 2.31 -3.12 -15.41
C PRO A 142 3.24 -3.97 -16.28
N ALA A 143 3.87 -3.41 -17.33
CA ALA A 143 4.83 -4.13 -18.14
C ALA A 143 6.09 -4.50 -17.35
N LEU A 144 6.60 -3.59 -16.51
CA LEU A 144 7.75 -3.84 -15.64
C LEU A 144 7.41 -4.89 -14.57
N CYS A 145 6.25 -4.78 -13.93
CA CYS A 145 5.78 -5.78 -12.97
C CYS A 145 5.64 -7.17 -13.62
N LEU A 146 5.06 -7.24 -14.82
CA LEU A 146 4.92 -8.49 -15.58
C LEU A 146 6.28 -9.07 -15.99
N ALA A 147 7.21 -8.24 -16.46
CA ALA A 147 8.55 -8.66 -16.87
C ALA A 147 9.34 -9.24 -15.67
N THR A 148 9.32 -8.55 -14.53
CA THR A 148 9.98 -9.01 -13.30
C THR A 148 9.32 -10.29 -12.77
N PHE A 149 8.00 -10.39 -12.82
CA PHE A 149 7.27 -11.60 -12.45
C PHE A 149 7.66 -12.79 -13.33
N LEU A 150 7.66 -12.62 -14.67
CA LEU A 150 8.07 -13.65 -15.62
C LEU A 150 9.53 -14.07 -15.42
N PHE A 151 10.43 -13.11 -15.22
CA PHE A 151 11.83 -13.40 -14.92
C PHE A 151 11.98 -14.21 -13.63
N SER A 152 11.22 -13.87 -12.60
CA SER A 152 11.19 -14.59 -11.33
C SER A 152 10.66 -16.02 -11.47
N VAL A 153 9.61 -16.26 -12.27
CA VAL A 153 9.12 -17.62 -12.59
C VAL A 153 10.19 -18.42 -13.34
N ILE A 154 10.82 -17.84 -14.36
CA ILE A 154 11.79 -18.54 -15.21
C ILE A 154 13.06 -18.89 -14.43
N LYS A 155 13.47 -18.02 -13.51
CA LYS A 155 14.63 -18.21 -12.64
C LYS A 155 14.27 -18.82 -11.29
N TYR A 156 13.05 -19.36 -11.13
CA TYR A 156 12.62 -19.95 -9.87
C TYR A 156 13.54 -21.11 -9.49
N THR A 157 14.46 -20.84 -8.57
CA THR A 157 15.29 -21.84 -7.91
C THR A 157 14.65 -22.15 -6.57
N PRO A 158 14.40 -23.43 -6.22
CA PRO A 158 13.90 -23.76 -4.89
C PRO A 158 14.86 -23.22 -3.84
N LEU A 159 14.30 -22.61 -2.80
CA LEU A 159 15.05 -21.98 -1.73
C LEU A 159 15.98 -23.03 -1.10
N THR A 160 17.28 -22.91 -1.32
CA THR A 160 18.28 -23.83 -0.77
C THR A 160 19.13 -23.07 0.22
N TYR A 161 18.97 -23.37 1.51
CA TYR A 161 19.81 -22.75 2.54
C TYR A 161 21.21 -23.36 2.46
N ASN A 162 22.19 -22.51 2.16
CA ASN A 162 23.62 -22.85 2.20
C ASN A 162 24.04 -24.04 1.31
N LYS A 163 23.35 -24.29 0.19
CA LYS A 163 23.63 -25.38 -0.81
C LYS A 163 23.70 -26.82 -0.25
N LYS A 164 23.43 -27.03 1.04
CA LYS A 164 23.43 -28.34 1.74
C LYS A 164 22.10 -28.66 2.40
N TYR A 165 21.29 -27.65 2.74
CA TYR A 165 19.99 -27.85 3.37
C TYR A 165 18.88 -27.68 2.32
N VAL A 166 18.34 -28.83 1.91
CA VAL A 166 17.11 -28.89 1.11
C VAL A 166 15.95 -28.73 2.09
N TYR A 167 15.14 -27.69 1.90
CA TYR A 167 13.94 -27.53 2.71
C TYR A 167 13.05 -28.78 2.56
N PRO A 168 12.47 -29.28 3.66
CA PRO A 168 11.57 -30.42 3.58
C PRO A 168 10.32 -30.02 2.78
N SER A 169 9.72 -30.97 2.06
CA SER A 169 8.58 -30.71 1.17
C SER A 169 7.38 -30.07 1.86
N TRP A 170 7.21 -30.26 3.18
CA TRP A 170 6.18 -29.57 3.95
C TRP A 170 6.43 -28.06 4.08
N ALA A 171 7.69 -27.62 4.14
CA ALA A 171 8.03 -26.20 4.25
C ALA A 171 7.77 -25.47 2.92
N ASP A 172 8.08 -26.10 1.80
CA ASP A 172 7.68 -25.61 0.48
C ASP A 172 6.15 -25.54 0.36
N ALA A 173 5.42 -26.56 0.82
CA ALA A 173 3.97 -26.55 0.82
C ALA A 173 3.39 -25.38 1.66
N VAL A 174 3.98 -25.09 2.83
CA VAL A 174 3.60 -23.93 3.65
C VAL A 174 3.87 -22.61 2.92
N GLY A 175 5.03 -22.48 2.27
CA GLY A 175 5.37 -21.28 1.47
C GLY A 175 4.40 -21.06 0.30
N TRP A 176 4.06 -22.12 -0.43
CA TRP A 176 3.07 -22.06 -1.51
C TRP A 176 1.65 -21.79 -1.00
N MET A 177 1.24 -22.38 0.13
CA MET A 177 -0.04 -22.07 0.77
C MET A 177 -0.13 -20.59 1.16
N LEU A 178 0.93 -20.05 1.78
CA LEU A 178 1.00 -18.64 2.14
C LEU A 178 0.87 -17.77 0.89
N ALA A 179 1.59 -18.11 -0.18
CA ALA A 179 1.54 -17.38 -1.42
C ALA A 179 0.13 -17.39 -2.07
N ILE A 180 -0.47 -18.58 -2.19
CA ILE A 180 -1.79 -18.76 -2.79
C ILE A 180 -2.88 -18.08 -1.95
N SER A 181 -2.71 -18.01 -0.62
CA SER A 181 -3.68 -17.35 0.27
C SER A 181 -3.91 -15.89 -0.10
N SER A 182 -2.86 -15.12 -0.39
CA SER A 182 -3.00 -13.72 -0.80
C SER A 182 -3.56 -13.59 -2.21
N ILE A 183 -3.13 -14.47 -3.13
CA ILE A 183 -3.57 -14.46 -4.53
C ILE A 183 -5.07 -14.77 -4.63
N ILE A 184 -5.59 -15.71 -3.82
CA ILE A 184 -6.99 -16.14 -3.88
C ILE A 184 -7.95 -15.15 -3.21
N CYS A 185 -7.48 -14.31 -2.29
CA CYS A 185 -8.31 -13.29 -1.64
C CYS A 185 -8.97 -12.33 -2.64
N ILE A 186 -8.24 -11.91 -3.69
CA ILE A 186 -8.73 -10.98 -4.72
C ILE A 186 -9.91 -11.58 -5.52
N PRO A 187 -9.76 -12.74 -6.21
CA PRO A 187 -10.85 -13.34 -6.95
C PRO A 187 -12.01 -13.79 -6.04
N LEU A 188 -11.72 -14.25 -4.82
CA LEU A 188 -12.76 -14.63 -3.87
C LEU A 188 -13.63 -13.41 -3.51
N TRP A 189 -13.04 -12.24 -3.32
CA TRP A 189 -13.78 -11.00 -3.07
C TRP A 189 -14.65 -10.59 -4.27
N ILE A 190 -14.11 -10.70 -5.49
CA ILE A 190 -14.85 -10.42 -6.72
C ILE A 190 -16.05 -11.37 -6.85
N ILE A 191 -15.85 -12.67 -6.63
CA ILE A 191 -16.92 -13.67 -6.68
C ILE A 191 -17.97 -13.40 -5.60
N TYR A 192 -17.54 -13.12 -4.37
CA TYR A 192 -18.43 -12.78 -3.27
C TYR A 192 -19.33 -11.59 -3.62
N LYS A 193 -18.74 -10.49 -4.12
CA LYS A 193 -19.49 -9.32 -4.58
C LYS A 193 -20.41 -9.64 -5.75
N LEU A 194 -19.95 -10.44 -6.71
CA LEU A 194 -20.76 -10.86 -7.85
C LEU A 194 -21.96 -11.73 -7.43
N CYS A 195 -21.81 -12.56 -6.40
CA CYS A 195 -22.89 -13.38 -5.84
C CYS A 195 -23.88 -12.57 -4.99
N SER A 196 -23.42 -11.55 -4.26
CA SER A 196 -24.28 -10.72 -3.41
C SER A 196 -25.14 -9.72 -4.18
N VAL A 197 -24.69 -9.24 -5.34
CA VAL A 197 -25.46 -8.31 -6.18
C VAL A 197 -26.49 -9.09 -6.99
N LYS A 198 -27.76 -8.64 -6.99
CA LYS A 198 -28.85 -9.24 -7.77
C LYS A 198 -28.87 -8.62 -9.18
N GLY A 199 -28.89 -9.44 -10.24
CA GLY A 199 -28.96 -8.96 -11.64
C GLY A 199 -28.38 -9.92 -12.69
N SER A 200 -28.29 -9.48 -13.95
CA SER A 200 -27.58 -10.15 -15.05
C SER A 200 -26.04 -10.00 -14.90
N LEU A 201 -25.24 -10.96 -15.35
CA LEU A 201 -23.77 -10.93 -15.21
C LEU A 201 -23.13 -9.64 -15.74
N THR A 202 -23.58 -9.15 -16.90
CA THR A 202 -23.06 -7.92 -17.52
C THR A 202 -23.44 -6.68 -16.71
N GLU A 203 -24.64 -6.68 -16.13
CA GLU A 203 -25.15 -5.57 -15.32
C GLU A 203 -24.46 -5.54 -13.95
N ARG A 204 -24.23 -6.70 -13.33
CA ARG A 204 -23.43 -6.81 -12.10
C ARG A 204 -22.00 -6.35 -12.33
N LEU A 205 -21.36 -6.76 -13.44
CA LEU A 205 -19.98 -6.34 -13.73
C LEU A 205 -19.90 -4.82 -13.95
N ARG A 206 -20.88 -4.26 -14.68
CA ARG A 206 -20.97 -2.81 -14.90
C ARG A 206 -21.21 -2.03 -13.61
N GLN A 207 -22.07 -2.54 -12.72
CA GLN A 207 -22.30 -1.95 -11.39
C GLN A 207 -21.06 -2.04 -10.50
N LEU A 208 -20.35 -3.17 -10.48
CA LEU A 208 -19.14 -3.37 -9.67
C LEU A 208 -17.92 -2.58 -10.17
N THR A 209 -17.90 -2.25 -11.46
CA THR A 209 -16.82 -1.44 -12.09
C THR A 209 -17.17 0.05 -12.11
N SER A 210 -18.39 0.42 -11.72
CA SER A 210 -18.76 1.83 -11.57
C SER A 210 -18.24 2.34 -10.23
N PRO A 211 -17.48 3.45 -10.21
CA PRO A 211 -17.08 4.06 -8.95
C PRO A 211 -18.31 4.52 -8.17
N ASP A 212 -18.21 4.48 -6.85
CA ASP A 212 -19.29 4.93 -5.97
C ASP A 212 -19.59 6.42 -6.23
N VAL A 213 -20.86 6.72 -6.52
CA VAL A 213 -21.33 8.07 -6.87
C VAL A 213 -21.59 8.90 -5.60
N GLU A 214 -21.69 8.26 -4.44
CA GLU A 214 -22.08 8.91 -3.17
C GLU A 214 -20.93 9.54 -2.39
N LEU A 215 -19.68 9.40 -2.84
CA LEU A 215 -18.59 10.17 -2.23
C LEU A 215 -18.75 11.64 -2.65
N PRO A 216 -18.86 12.61 -1.70
CA PRO A 216 -18.81 14.02 -2.05
C PRO A 216 -17.53 14.23 -2.84
N GLN A 217 -17.65 14.55 -4.13
CA GLN A 217 -16.52 14.96 -4.94
C GLN A 217 -15.81 16.04 -4.15
N TRP A 218 -14.55 15.82 -3.79
CA TRP A 218 -13.74 16.84 -3.14
C TRP A 218 -13.89 18.09 -3.99
N GLN A 219 -14.50 19.15 -3.48
CA GLN A 219 -14.56 20.44 -4.13
C GLN A 219 -13.43 21.26 -3.51
N PRO A 220 -12.55 21.88 -4.30
CA PRO A 220 -11.53 22.74 -3.72
C PRO A 220 -12.26 23.87 -3.00
N ASP A 221 -11.87 24.16 -1.75
CA ASP A 221 -12.43 25.30 -1.03
C ASP A 221 -12.29 26.55 -1.90
N PRO A 222 -13.38 27.31 -2.17
CA PRO A 222 -13.34 28.48 -3.05
C PRO A 222 -12.34 29.57 -2.59
N LYS A 223 -11.82 29.46 -1.37
CA LYS A 223 -10.82 30.36 -0.78
C LYS A 223 -9.37 30.05 -1.17
N ILE A 224 -9.08 28.86 -1.71
CA ILE A 224 -7.72 28.43 -2.12
C ILE A 224 -7.49 28.64 -3.62
N VAL A 225 -8.52 29.03 -4.38
CA VAL A 225 -8.34 29.55 -5.74
C VAL A 225 -7.57 30.86 -5.61
N PHE A 226 -6.28 30.81 -5.94
CA PHE A 226 -5.41 31.98 -6.10
C PHE A 226 -6.22 33.07 -6.81
N SER A 227 -6.44 34.18 -6.11
CA SER A 227 -7.07 35.37 -6.66
C SER A 227 -6.28 35.78 -7.90
N ASP A 228 -6.78 35.44 -9.09
CA ASP A 228 -6.25 35.95 -10.33
C ASP A 228 -6.32 37.49 -10.25
N PRO A 229 -5.19 38.22 -10.28
CA PRO A 229 -5.20 39.67 -10.17
C PRO A 229 -6.04 40.37 -11.27
N SER A 230 -6.46 39.64 -12.32
CA SER A 230 -7.22 40.16 -13.46
C SER A 230 -8.70 40.48 -13.16
N GLN A 231 -9.32 39.91 -12.12
CA GLN A 231 -10.77 40.08 -11.86
C GLN A 231 -11.16 41.30 -10.99
N ARG A 232 -10.18 42.07 -10.50
CA ARG A 232 -10.41 43.19 -9.56
C ARG A 232 -11.26 44.39 -10.05
N PRO A 233 -11.57 44.62 -11.34
CA PRO A 233 -12.44 45.75 -11.71
C PRO A 233 -13.95 45.46 -11.70
N SER A 234 -14.40 44.20 -11.84
CA SER A 234 -15.83 43.89 -12.10
C SER A 234 -16.67 43.66 -10.84
N GLU A 235 -16.07 43.20 -9.74
CA GLU A 235 -16.81 42.92 -8.49
C GLU A 235 -17.27 44.18 -7.75
N ALA A 236 -16.57 45.31 -7.91
CA ALA A 236 -16.94 46.58 -7.28
C ALA A 236 -18.28 47.14 -7.80
N ALA A 237 -18.61 46.89 -9.08
CA ALA A 237 -19.87 47.32 -9.67
C ALA A 237 -21.07 46.53 -9.12
N HIS A 238 -20.90 45.22 -8.94
CA HIS A 238 -21.96 44.34 -8.42
C HIS A 238 -22.21 44.57 -6.91
N LEU A 239 -21.18 44.88 -6.12
CA LEU A 239 -21.37 45.20 -4.70
C LEU A 239 -22.12 46.52 -4.49
N THR A 240 -21.95 47.50 -5.36
CA THR A 240 -22.64 48.80 -5.25
C THR A 240 -24.14 48.65 -5.54
N ILE A 241 -24.51 47.79 -6.50
CA ILE A 241 -25.91 47.52 -6.84
C ILE A 241 -26.62 46.78 -5.69
N ALA A 242 -25.97 45.79 -5.08
CA ALA A 242 -26.55 45.01 -3.97
C ALA A 242 -26.75 45.82 -2.67
N VAL A 243 -25.89 46.82 -2.40
CA VAL A 243 -26.04 47.70 -1.23
C VAL A 243 -27.16 48.73 -1.42
N GLN A 244 -27.49 49.08 -2.68
CA GLN A 244 -28.58 50.01 -2.97
C GLN A 244 -29.96 49.35 -2.78
N GLU A 245 -30.09 48.08 -3.15
CA GLU A 245 -31.36 47.32 -3.10
C GLU A 245 -31.75 46.90 -1.67
N SER A 246 -30.80 46.91 -0.74
CA SER A 246 -31.04 46.59 0.68
C SER A 246 -31.39 47.82 1.53
N ARG A 247 -31.50 49.03 0.94
CA ARG A 247 -31.92 50.27 1.61
C ARG A 247 -33.25 50.85 1.10
N CYS A 248 -33.98 50.15 0.24
CA CYS A 248 -35.35 50.50 -0.14
C CYS A 248 -36.36 49.54 0.49
#